data_AF-A0A971W619-F1
#
_entry.id   AF-A0A971W619-F1
#
_cell.length_a   1.000
_cell.length_b   1.000
_cell.length_c   1.000
_cell.angle_alpha   90.00
_cell.angle_beta   90.00
_cell.angle_gamma   90.00
#
_symmetry.space_group_name_H-M   'P 1'
#
loop_
_entity.id
_entity.type
_entity.pdbx_description
1 polymer ?
#
loop_
_entity_poly.entity_id
_entity_poly.type
_entity_poly.pdbx_seq_one_letter_code
_entity_poly.pdbx_strand_id
1 'polypeptide(L)'
;MLFAGEDIGIDLGTASVLVFKKGKGIVLHEPSVVAIDKNTNRIIAVGEEARRMLGRTPGHIVAIRPLKEGVIADYDTTEKMLAYFIRKIMGRRLFFKPRVIVCIPTGATDVEERAASQATLSAGARQAYIVEEPLAAALGAGVNISDATGNMVVDIGGGTSDIAVLSLGGIVCNTSLRVGGDKFDEAIIRFVRREYNLLIGDRTAEDIKIKVGTALVTPQNQHRSIEVRGRDLLTGLPKNVTITSEGCFKALQEPIEAIIDGVKKVLEITPPELAADIVNNGIVMTGGGSLLDGLDELLSRETNLPVHIADDAISCVARGTGKALEEMSVLKGTKRRGLKRLL
;
A
#
# COMPACT_ATOMS: atom_id res chain seq x y z
N MET A 1 -3.51 39.19 0.35
CA MET A 1 -3.31 37.76 0.67
C MET A 1 -4.29 36.95 -0.17
N LEU A 2 -3.84 36.41 -1.29
CA LEU A 2 -4.65 35.47 -2.08
C LEU A 2 -4.74 34.17 -1.28
N PHE A 3 -5.96 33.74 -0.94
CA PHE A 3 -6.21 32.49 -0.20
C PHE A 3 -5.65 31.31 -1.01
N ALA A 4 -4.46 30.84 -0.65
CA ALA A 4 -3.89 29.63 -1.22
C ALA A 4 -4.73 28.43 -0.76
N GLY A 5 -5.36 27.73 -1.70
CA GLY A 5 -6.06 26.48 -1.42
C GLY A 5 -5.11 25.44 -0.82
N GLU A 6 -5.64 24.56 0.03
CA GLU A 6 -4.86 23.50 0.66
C GLU A 6 -4.54 22.39 -0.35
N ASP A 7 -3.31 21.88 -0.30
CA ASP A 7 -2.81 20.81 -1.15
C ASP A 7 -2.61 19.54 -0.32
N ILE A 8 -3.20 18.45 -0.80
CA ILE A 8 -3.26 17.18 -0.09
C ILE A 8 -2.83 16.05 -1.03
N GLY A 9 -1.92 15.21 -0.57
CA GLY A 9 -1.60 13.93 -1.19
C GLY A 9 -2.23 12.80 -0.39
N ILE A 10 -2.95 11.89 -1.05
CA ILE A 10 -3.59 10.74 -0.43
C ILE A 10 -3.00 9.48 -1.02
N ASP A 11 -2.40 8.66 -0.16
CA ASP A 11 -2.16 7.26 -0.44
C ASP A 11 -3.43 6.49 -0.06
N LEU A 12 -4.13 5.95 -1.07
CA LEU A 12 -5.38 5.23 -0.92
C LEU A 12 -5.12 3.71 -0.91
N GLY A 13 -4.26 3.26 0.00
CA GLY A 13 -3.90 1.86 0.14
C GLY A 13 -5.03 0.96 0.64
N THR A 14 -4.96 -0.33 0.30
CA THR A 14 -6.00 -1.31 0.72
C THR A 14 -6.02 -1.54 2.23
N ALA A 15 -4.87 -1.41 2.90
CA ALA A 15 -4.72 -1.67 4.33
C ALA A 15 -4.87 -0.39 5.16
N SER A 16 -4.24 0.68 4.72
CA SER A 16 -4.25 1.99 5.37
C SER A 16 -4.36 3.12 4.35
N VAL A 17 -4.96 4.23 4.79
CA VAL A 17 -4.95 5.51 4.11
C VAL A 17 -3.98 6.42 4.83
N LEU A 18 -3.03 6.98 4.08
CA LEU A 18 -2.11 7.98 4.58
C LEU A 18 -2.36 9.29 3.85
N VAL A 19 -2.33 10.39 4.59
CA VAL A 19 -2.56 11.72 4.01
C VAL A 19 -1.41 12.65 4.33
N PHE A 20 -0.75 13.11 3.28
CA PHE A 20 0.23 14.18 3.32
C PHE A 20 -0.44 15.53 3.08
N LYS A 21 -0.08 16.52 3.90
CA LYS A 21 -0.50 17.90 3.71
C LYS A 21 0.71 18.80 3.51
N LYS A 22 0.67 19.60 2.44
CA LYS A 22 1.73 20.56 2.11
C LYS A 22 2.09 21.44 3.30
N GLY A 23 3.39 21.53 3.59
CA GLY A 23 3.95 22.29 4.72
C GLY A 23 3.67 21.70 6.11
N LYS A 24 3.02 20.52 6.21
CA LYS A 24 2.79 19.81 7.48
C LYS A 24 3.32 18.38 7.52
N GLY A 25 3.57 17.76 6.36
CA GLY A 25 3.96 16.35 6.30
C GLY A 25 2.75 15.42 6.39
N ILE A 26 2.96 14.21 6.88
CA ILE A 26 1.90 13.23 7.13
C ILE A 26 1.03 13.70 8.29
N VAL A 27 -0.27 13.89 8.04
CA VAL A 27 -1.25 14.39 9.02
C VAL A 27 -2.33 13.36 9.37
N LEU A 28 -2.38 12.24 8.64
CA LEU A 28 -3.30 11.15 8.89
C LEU A 28 -2.64 9.83 8.49
N HIS A 29 -2.82 8.82 9.34
CA HIS A 29 -2.49 7.42 9.07
C HIS A 29 -3.57 6.58 9.76
N GLU A 30 -4.52 6.07 8.99
CA GLU A 30 -5.68 5.32 9.50
C GLU A 30 -5.90 4.06 8.66
N PRO A 31 -6.40 2.96 9.23
CA PRO A 31 -6.84 1.81 8.45
C PRO A 31 -7.90 2.15 7.40
N SER A 32 -7.84 1.48 6.26
CA SER A 32 -8.84 1.59 5.19
C SER A 32 -10.09 0.75 5.49
N VAL A 33 -10.74 1.03 6.62
CA VAL A 33 -11.88 0.27 7.14
C VAL A 33 -13.05 1.21 7.47
N VAL A 34 -14.25 0.81 7.08
CA VAL A 34 -15.50 1.52 7.40
C VAL A 34 -16.48 0.55 8.03
N ALA A 35 -17.11 0.97 9.15
CA ALA A 35 -18.22 0.28 9.76
C ALA A 35 -19.54 0.96 9.36
N ILE A 36 -20.48 0.21 8.82
CA ILE A 36 -21.77 0.71 8.31
C ILE A 36 -22.93 -0.06 8.95
N ASP A 37 -23.98 0.66 9.31
CA ASP A 37 -25.29 0.08 9.63
C ASP A 37 -25.99 -0.36 8.33
N LYS A 38 -26.24 -1.66 8.17
CA LYS A 38 -26.83 -2.24 6.94
C LYS A 38 -28.25 -1.75 6.64
N ASN A 39 -29.01 -1.35 7.67
CA ASN A 39 -30.40 -0.96 7.51
C ASN A 39 -30.51 0.50 7.04
N THR A 40 -29.61 1.36 7.51
CA THR A 40 -29.65 2.80 7.26
C THR A 40 -28.56 3.30 6.31
N ASN A 41 -27.59 2.44 5.97
CA ASN A 41 -26.39 2.77 5.20
C ASN A 41 -25.56 3.93 5.80
N ARG A 42 -25.70 4.16 7.11
CA ARG A 42 -24.98 5.20 7.85
C ARG A 42 -23.64 4.69 8.33
N ILE A 43 -22.63 5.55 8.23
CA ILE A 43 -21.30 5.30 8.80
C ILE A 43 -21.43 5.31 10.32
N ILE A 44 -20.95 4.25 10.96
CA ILE A 44 -20.83 4.12 12.41
C ILE A 44 -19.43 4.54 12.84
N ALA A 45 -18.41 4.05 12.13
CA ALA A 45 -17.00 4.34 12.41
C ALA A 45 -16.16 4.25 11.14
N VAL A 46 -15.00 4.91 11.14
CA VAL A 46 -14.00 4.87 10.06
C VAL A 46 -12.61 4.78 10.70
N GLY A 47 -11.66 4.10 10.04
CA GLY A 47 -10.29 4.02 10.52
C GLY A 47 -10.13 3.02 11.66
N GLU A 48 -9.34 3.37 12.67
CA GLU A 48 -8.97 2.45 13.75
C GLU A 48 -10.20 1.95 14.54
N GLU A 49 -11.19 2.81 14.74
CA GLU A 49 -12.44 2.42 15.40
C GLU A 49 -13.20 1.36 14.62
N ALA A 50 -13.26 1.48 13.30
CA ALA A 50 -13.89 0.48 12.43
C ALA A 50 -13.07 -0.80 12.34
N ARG A 51 -11.73 -0.70 12.28
CA ARG A 51 -10.81 -1.85 12.27
C ARG A 51 -10.99 -2.74 13.51
N ARG A 52 -11.24 -2.17 14.68
CA ARG A 52 -11.52 -2.94 15.93
C ARG A 52 -12.81 -3.76 15.86
N MET A 53 -13.73 -3.41 14.95
CA MET A 53 -15.01 -4.11 14.78
C MET A 53 -14.91 -5.30 13.82
N LEU A 54 -13.83 -5.44 13.03
CA LEU A 54 -13.66 -6.55 12.08
C LEU A 54 -13.79 -7.92 12.77
N GLY A 55 -14.69 -8.75 12.24
CA GLY A 55 -15.01 -10.07 12.81
C GLY A 55 -15.75 -10.05 14.15
N ARG A 56 -16.19 -8.89 14.63
CA ARG A 56 -16.83 -8.69 15.94
C ARG A 56 -18.17 -7.94 15.86
N THR A 57 -18.69 -7.68 14.65
CA THR A 57 -19.93 -6.92 14.48
C THR A 57 -21.20 -7.76 14.76
N PRO A 58 -22.26 -7.16 15.33
CA PRO A 58 -23.58 -7.77 15.31
C PRO A 58 -24.16 -7.79 13.88
N GLY A 59 -25.21 -8.57 13.63
CA GLY A 59 -25.71 -8.85 12.26
C GLY A 59 -26.09 -7.61 11.42
N HIS A 60 -26.51 -6.52 12.05
CA HIS A 60 -26.91 -5.26 11.39
C HIS A 60 -25.75 -4.31 11.12
N ILE A 61 -24.55 -4.57 11.67
CA ILE A 61 -23.34 -3.78 11.42
C ILE A 61 -22.38 -4.60 10.56
N VAL A 62 -21.77 -3.96 9.58
CA VAL A 62 -20.68 -4.58 8.81
C VAL A 62 -19.47 -3.66 8.83
N ALA A 63 -18.31 -4.22 9.18
CA ALA A 63 -17.03 -3.57 8.99
C ALA A 63 -16.42 -4.13 7.69
N ILE A 64 -16.11 -3.24 6.75
CA ILE A 64 -15.64 -3.58 5.41
C ILE A 64 -14.39 -2.79 5.05
N ARG A 65 -13.51 -3.43 4.27
CA ARG A 65 -12.42 -2.77 3.54
C ARG A 65 -12.92 -2.46 2.13
N PRO A 66 -13.15 -1.19 1.77
CA PRO A 66 -13.77 -0.85 0.48
C PRO A 66 -12.79 -0.88 -0.70
N LEU A 67 -11.50 -1.04 -0.39
CA LEU A 67 -10.41 -1.14 -1.34
C LEU A 67 -9.88 -2.57 -1.33
N LYS A 68 -9.62 -3.12 -2.51
CA LYS A 68 -9.10 -4.47 -2.67
C LYS A 68 -8.12 -4.51 -3.83
N GLU A 69 -7.01 -5.22 -3.63
CA GLU A 69 -5.95 -5.38 -4.63
C GLU A 69 -5.52 -4.05 -5.29
N GLY A 70 -5.43 -2.97 -4.53
CA GLY A 70 -4.99 -1.64 -5.00
C GLY A 70 -6.06 -0.79 -5.70
N VAL A 71 -7.32 -1.26 -5.76
CA VAL A 71 -8.40 -0.57 -6.49
C VAL A 71 -9.68 -0.45 -5.65
N ILE A 72 -10.60 0.40 -6.11
CA ILE A 72 -11.91 0.62 -5.47
C ILE A 72 -12.83 -0.57 -5.77
N ALA A 73 -13.10 -1.39 -4.76
CA ALA A 73 -14.04 -2.50 -4.84
C ALA A 73 -15.47 -2.10 -4.45
N ASP A 74 -15.59 -1.10 -3.58
CA ASP A 74 -16.86 -0.49 -3.16
C ASP A 74 -16.76 1.04 -3.26
N TYR A 75 -17.36 1.61 -4.31
CA TYR A 75 -17.30 3.05 -4.59
C TYR A 75 -17.99 3.88 -3.52
N ASP A 76 -19.22 3.54 -3.14
CA ASP A 76 -20.03 4.32 -2.19
C ASP A 76 -19.36 4.38 -0.82
N THR A 77 -18.80 3.26 -0.37
CA THR A 77 -18.06 3.20 0.90
C THR A 77 -16.73 3.95 0.81
N THR A 78 -16.02 3.88 -0.32
CA THR A 78 -14.77 4.62 -0.53
C THR A 78 -15.00 6.13 -0.53
N GLU A 79 -16.02 6.61 -1.22
CA GLU A 79 -16.38 8.04 -1.23
C GLU A 79 -16.67 8.53 0.20
N LYS A 80 -17.47 7.79 0.96
CA LYS A 80 -17.80 8.07 2.37
C LYS A 80 -16.55 8.13 3.25
N MET A 81 -15.63 7.19 3.08
CA MET A 81 -14.35 7.13 3.80
C MET A 81 -13.47 8.34 3.47
N LEU A 82 -13.28 8.64 2.19
CA LEU A 82 -12.51 9.79 1.73
C LEU A 82 -13.12 11.10 2.24
N ALA A 83 -14.44 11.25 2.15
CA ALA A 83 -15.15 12.44 2.63
C ALA A 83 -14.94 12.64 4.15
N TYR A 84 -14.95 11.54 4.92
CA TYR A 84 -14.64 11.57 6.34
C TYR A 84 -13.20 12.04 6.60
N PHE A 85 -12.19 11.46 5.93
CA PHE A 85 -10.79 11.83 6.13
C PHE A 85 -10.48 13.26 5.67
N ILE A 86 -10.97 13.68 4.51
CA ILE A 86 -10.80 15.06 4.02
C ILE A 86 -11.42 16.04 5.03
N ARG A 87 -12.63 15.76 5.54
CA ARG A 87 -13.28 16.60 6.54
C ARG A 87 -12.50 16.63 7.86
N LYS A 88 -12.00 15.48 8.33
CA LYS A 88 -11.17 15.37 9.55
C LYS A 88 -9.91 16.26 9.45
N ILE A 89 -9.26 16.27 8.29
CA ILE A 89 -8.01 17.03 8.05
C ILE A 89 -8.28 18.53 7.84
N MET A 90 -9.34 18.87 7.11
CA MET A 90 -9.69 20.26 6.82
C MET A 90 -10.32 20.98 8.02
N GLY A 91 -10.94 20.23 8.96
CA GLY A 91 -11.58 20.78 10.14
C GLY A 91 -12.65 21.82 9.79
N ARG A 92 -12.60 22.99 10.43
CA ARG A 92 -13.56 24.08 10.21
C ARG A 92 -13.36 24.84 8.89
N ARG A 93 -12.31 24.55 8.10
CA ARG A 93 -12.02 25.22 6.81
C ARG A 93 -12.83 24.66 5.63
N LEU A 94 -14.00 24.08 5.91
CA LEU A 94 -14.88 23.42 4.94
C LEU A 94 -15.32 24.32 3.76
N PHE A 95 -15.25 25.64 3.91
CA PHE A 95 -15.53 26.58 2.81
C PHE A 95 -14.43 26.60 1.72
N PHE A 96 -13.24 26.06 1.99
CA PHE A 96 -12.12 26.00 1.05
C PHE A 96 -11.82 24.55 0.66
N LYS A 97 -12.34 24.13 -0.49
CA LYS A 97 -12.10 22.78 -1.03
C LYS A 97 -10.62 22.60 -1.45
N PRO A 98 -9.93 21.54 -1.00
CA PRO A 98 -8.51 21.32 -1.32
C PRO A 98 -8.30 20.86 -2.77
N ARG A 99 -7.08 20.97 -3.27
CA ARG A 99 -6.62 20.15 -4.40
C ARG A 99 -6.05 18.85 -3.83
N VAL A 100 -6.43 17.74 -4.44
CA VAL A 100 -6.03 16.41 -3.97
C VAL A 100 -5.31 15.70 -5.11
N ILE A 101 -4.21 15.04 -4.80
CA ILE A 101 -3.59 14.04 -5.66
C ILE A 101 -3.69 12.68 -4.97
N VAL A 102 -4.00 11.63 -5.72
CA VAL A 102 -4.21 10.27 -5.21
C VAL A 102 -3.30 9.30 -5.96
N CYS A 103 -2.68 8.37 -5.24
CA CYS A 103 -1.89 7.32 -5.87
C CYS A 103 -2.78 6.19 -6.40
N ILE A 104 -2.36 5.56 -7.50
CA ILE A 104 -2.94 4.30 -8.01
C ILE A 104 -1.81 3.36 -8.48
N PRO A 105 -2.01 2.03 -8.43
CA PRO A 105 -1.05 1.08 -8.97
C PRO A 105 -0.89 1.24 -10.49
N THR A 106 0.28 0.91 -11.05
CA THR A 106 0.50 1.06 -12.51
C THR A 106 -0.35 0.11 -13.35
N GLY A 107 -0.84 -0.97 -12.74
CA GLY A 107 -1.76 -1.93 -13.36
C GLY A 107 -3.23 -1.51 -13.33
N ALA A 108 -3.57 -0.32 -12.83
CA ALA A 108 -4.94 0.17 -12.80
C ALA A 108 -5.49 0.41 -14.21
N THR A 109 -6.74 0.02 -14.44
CA THR A 109 -7.47 0.29 -15.68
C THR A 109 -7.99 1.74 -15.72
N ASP A 110 -8.29 2.25 -16.91
CA ASP A 110 -8.94 3.56 -17.08
C ASP A 110 -10.23 3.73 -16.24
N VAL A 111 -10.94 2.63 -15.98
CA VAL A 111 -12.16 2.64 -15.16
C VAL A 111 -11.81 2.82 -13.68
N GLU A 112 -10.77 2.14 -13.20
CA GLU A 112 -10.29 2.24 -11.82
C GLU A 112 -9.68 3.62 -11.54
N GLU A 113 -8.88 4.17 -12.46
CA GLU A 113 -8.35 5.53 -12.36
C GLU A 113 -9.48 6.57 -12.29
N ARG A 114 -10.49 6.45 -13.16
CA ARG A 114 -11.65 7.34 -13.16
C ARG A 114 -12.45 7.22 -11.87
N ALA A 115 -12.63 6.01 -11.35
CA ALA A 115 -13.33 5.78 -10.09
C ALA A 115 -12.60 6.48 -8.93
N ALA A 116 -11.27 6.37 -8.85
CA ALA A 116 -10.47 7.05 -7.83
C ALA A 116 -10.59 8.58 -7.92
N SER A 117 -10.49 9.14 -9.13
CA SER A 117 -10.64 10.57 -9.37
C SER A 117 -12.05 11.07 -9.01
N GLN A 118 -13.09 10.34 -9.41
CA GLN A 118 -14.49 10.68 -9.12
C GLN A 118 -14.80 10.60 -7.62
N ALA A 119 -14.37 9.53 -6.94
CA ALA A 119 -14.56 9.38 -5.50
C ALA A 119 -13.90 10.54 -4.75
N THR A 120 -12.72 10.98 -5.19
CA THR A 120 -11.98 12.11 -4.60
C THR A 120 -12.70 13.45 -4.80
N LEU A 121 -13.24 13.69 -5.99
CA LEU A 121 -14.03 14.90 -6.28
C LEU A 121 -15.32 14.93 -5.45
N SER A 122 -16.05 13.81 -5.42
CA SER A 122 -17.30 13.66 -4.67
C SER A 122 -17.07 13.78 -3.15
N ALA A 123 -15.92 13.31 -2.67
CA ALA A 123 -15.49 13.45 -1.27
C ALA A 123 -15.19 14.89 -0.83
N GLY A 124 -15.20 15.87 -1.75
CA GLY A 124 -15.11 17.29 -1.44
C GLY A 124 -13.85 17.99 -1.96
N ALA A 125 -13.04 17.33 -2.78
CA ALA A 125 -11.93 17.97 -3.47
C ALA A 125 -12.44 18.98 -4.52
N ARG A 126 -11.67 20.05 -4.75
CA ARG A 126 -11.90 20.98 -5.87
C ARG A 126 -11.34 20.44 -7.18
N GLN A 127 -10.22 19.74 -7.09
CA GLN A 127 -9.51 19.10 -8.19
C GLN A 127 -8.93 17.80 -7.67
N ALA A 128 -9.01 16.75 -8.48
CA ALA A 128 -8.37 15.47 -8.24
C ALA A 128 -7.32 15.23 -9.33
N TYR A 129 -6.13 14.86 -8.92
CA TYR A 129 -5.02 14.43 -9.76
C TYR A 129 -4.66 13.00 -9.39
N ILE A 130 -4.03 12.30 -10.32
CA ILE A 130 -3.57 10.94 -10.14
C ILE A 130 -2.06 10.92 -10.30
N VAL A 131 -1.41 10.03 -9.55
CA VAL A 131 0.02 9.71 -9.71
C VAL A 131 0.19 8.20 -9.59
N GLU A 132 1.09 7.65 -10.37
CA GLU A 132 1.46 6.24 -10.30
C GLU A 132 2.21 5.96 -8.99
N GLU A 133 1.82 4.89 -8.30
CA GLU A 133 2.42 4.45 -7.04
C GLU A 133 3.95 4.30 -7.08
N PRO A 134 4.60 3.63 -8.05
CA PRO A 134 6.06 3.50 -8.04
C PRO A 134 6.78 4.83 -8.21
N LEU A 135 6.18 5.79 -8.93
CA LEU A 135 6.71 7.14 -9.05
C LEU A 135 6.64 7.87 -7.71
N ALA A 136 5.47 7.82 -7.05
CA ALA A 136 5.28 8.37 -5.72
C ALA A 136 6.19 7.70 -4.67
N ALA A 137 6.34 6.38 -4.71
CA ALA A 137 7.22 5.62 -3.85
C ALA A 137 8.68 6.09 -3.99
N ALA A 138 9.18 6.23 -5.22
CA ALA A 138 10.54 6.70 -5.50
C ALA A 138 10.80 8.13 -4.96
N LEU A 139 9.89 9.07 -5.26
CA LEU A 139 9.95 10.44 -4.74
C LEU A 139 9.90 10.48 -3.21
N GLY A 140 9.10 9.60 -2.62
CA GLY A 140 8.94 9.42 -1.19
C GLY A 140 10.19 8.87 -0.50
N ALA A 141 10.86 7.94 -1.15
CA ALA A 141 12.11 7.30 -0.72
C ALA A 141 13.35 8.17 -0.97
N GLY A 142 13.22 9.28 -1.71
CA GLY A 142 14.33 10.18 -2.01
C GLY A 142 15.23 9.71 -3.15
N VAL A 143 14.74 8.80 -3.98
CA VAL A 143 15.44 8.35 -5.19
C VAL A 143 15.48 9.48 -6.21
N ASN A 144 16.65 9.80 -6.76
CA ASN A 144 16.75 10.79 -7.82
C ASN A 144 16.33 10.17 -9.16
N ILE A 145 15.06 10.37 -9.50
CA ILE A 145 14.48 9.88 -10.74
C ILE A 145 14.63 10.84 -11.91
N SER A 146 15.14 12.06 -11.70
CA SER A 146 15.21 13.10 -12.75
C SER A 146 16.37 12.90 -13.72
N ASP A 147 17.42 12.18 -13.30
CA ASP A 147 18.61 11.95 -14.10
C ASP A 147 18.37 10.83 -15.14
N ALA A 148 19.23 10.78 -16.16
CA ALA A 148 19.26 9.72 -17.16
C ALA A 148 19.93 8.45 -16.62
N THR A 149 19.52 8.00 -15.42
CA THR A 149 20.02 6.79 -14.76
C THR A 149 18.86 5.84 -14.45
N GLY A 150 19.14 4.54 -14.45
CA GLY A 150 18.19 3.49 -14.08
C GLY A 150 18.04 3.37 -12.56
N ASN A 151 16.82 3.53 -12.07
CA ASN A 151 16.48 3.38 -10.66
C ASN A 151 15.33 2.38 -10.49
N MET A 152 15.58 1.25 -9.83
CA MET A 152 14.55 0.24 -9.59
C MET A 152 13.89 0.44 -8.23
N VAL A 153 12.56 0.50 -8.23
CA VAL A 153 11.74 0.59 -7.01
C VAL A 153 10.76 -0.58 -6.97
N VAL A 154 10.64 -1.19 -5.79
CA VAL A 154 9.72 -2.28 -5.47
C VAL A 154 8.85 -1.85 -4.30
N ASP A 155 7.63 -1.43 -4.57
CA ASP A 155 6.66 -1.05 -3.54
C ASP A 155 5.74 -2.21 -3.22
N ILE A 156 5.80 -2.73 -2.00
CA ILE A 156 4.96 -3.85 -1.54
C ILE A 156 3.90 -3.32 -0.58
N GLY A 157 2.72 -3.07 -1.10
CA GLY A 157 1.57 -2.57 -0.35
C GLY A 157 0.75 -3.67 0.32
N GLY A 158 -0.46 -3.30 0.74
CA GLY A 158 -1.43 -4.26 1.25
C GLY A 158 -2.00 -5.15 0.14
N GLY A 159 -2.46 -4.56 -0.96
CA GLY A 159 -3.16 -5.27 -2.01
C GLY A 159 -2.32 -5.63 -3.24
N THR A 160 -1.26 -4.85 -3.50
CA THR A 160 -0.42 -4.99 -4.68
C THR A 160 1.06 -4.91 -4.33
N SER A 161 1.87 -5.35 -5.29
CA SER A 161 3.31 -5.07 -5.35
C SER A 161 3.59 -4.42 -6.71
N ASP A 162 4.04 -3.18 -6.68
CA ASP A 162 4.30 -2.37 -7.86
C ASP A 162 5.81 -2.24 -8.05
N ILE A 163 6.30 -2.74 -9.19
CA ILE A 163 7.73 -2.88 -9.48
C ILE A 163 8.02 -2.08 -10.73
N ALA A 164 8.97 -1.15 -10.67
CA ALA A 164 9.27 -0.28 -11.80
C ALA A 164 10.75 0.10 -11.87
N VAL A 165 11.21 0.36 -13.10
CA VAL A 165 12.46 1.08 -13.37
C VAL A 165 12.10 2.49 -13.84
N LEU A 166 12.70 3.47 -13.18
CA LEU A 166 12.48 4.90 -13.38
C LEU A 166 13.73 5.56 -13.97
N SER A 167 13.53 6.51 -14.89
CA SER A 167 14.57 7.37 -15.45
C SER A 167 13.94 8.62 -16.06
N LEU A 168 14.63 9.76 -16.03
CA LEU A 168 14.16 11.04 -16.62
C LEU A 168 12.74 11.46 -16.18
N GLY A 169 12.41 11.17 -14.92
CA GLY A 169 11.15 11.50 -14.27
C GLY A 169 9.97 10.61 -14.70
N GLY A 170 10.21 9.53 -15.44
CA GLY A 170 9.17 8.64 -15.94
C GLY A 170 9.47 7.15 -15.71
N ILE A 171 8.42 6.35 -15.86
CA ILE A 171 8.50 4.88 -15.80
C ILE A 171 8.96 4.34 -17.16
N VAL A 172 10.05 3.58 -17.17
CA VAL A 172 10.61 2.95 -18.37
C VAL A 172 10.00 1.57 -18.60
N CYS A 173 10.01 0.74 -17.56
CA CYS A 173 9.35 -0.57 -17.55
C CYS A 173 8.78 -0.81 -16.15
N ASN A 174 7.70 -1.57 -16.08
CA ASN A 174 7.05 -1.89 -14.81
C ASN A 174 6.22 -3.18 -14.90
N THR A 175 5.85 -3.69 -13.75
CA THR A 175 4.74 -4.63 -13.57
C THR A 175 4.03 -4.32 -12.26
N SER A 176 2.73 -4.60 -12.20
CA SER A 176 1.94 -4.53 -10.97
C SER A 176 1.35 -5.90 -10.71
N LEU A 177 1.62 -6.46 -9.53
CA LEU A 177 1.12 -7.75 -9.09
C LEU A 177 -0.02 -7.53 -8.10
N ARG A 178 -1.11 -8.30 -8.23
CA ARG A 178 -2.21 -8.33 -7.24
C ARG A 178 -1.83 -9.23 -6.05
N VAL A 179 -0.61 -9.04 -5.55
CA VAL A 179 0.03 -9.77 -4.45
C VAL A 179 0.66 -8.73 -3.52
N GLY A 180 0.32 -8.79 -2.24
CA GLY A 180 0.87 -7.90 -1.21
C GLY A 180 0.60 -8.46 0.18
N GLY A 181 0.58 -7.59 1.19
CA GLY A 181 0.32 -7.97 2.58
C GLY A 181 -0.98 -8.77 2.81
N ASP A 182 -2.02 -8.54 2.01
CA ASP A 182 -3.30 -9.26 2.07
C ASP A 182 -3.13 -10.73 1.64
N LYS A 183 -2.29 -11.00 0.62
CA LYS A 183 -1.97 -12.37 0.21
C LYS A 183 -1.08 -13.10 1.20
N PHE A 184 -0.22 -12.38 1.91
CA PHE A 184 0.53 -12.95 3.04
C PHE A 184 -0.42 -13.41 4.15
N ASP A 185 -1.41 -12.59 4.51
CA ASP A 185 -2.41 -12.94 5.52
C ASP A 185 -3.27 -14.13 5.07
N GLU A 186 -3.77 -14.13 3.83
CA GLU A 186 -4.51 -15.26 3.25
C GLU A 186 -3.68 -16.56 3.28
N ALA A 187 -2.39 -16.49 2.97
CA ALA A 187 -1.50 -17.64 2.99
C ALA A 187 -1.31 -18.20 4.41
N ILE A 188 -1.14 -17.33 5.40
CA ILE A 188 -1.06 -17.70 6.82
C ILE A 188 -2.39 -18.35 7.29
N ILE A 189 -3.54 -17.79 6.94
CA ILE A 189 -4.86 -18.38 7.27
C ILE A 189 -4.98 -19.79 6.67
N ARG A 190 -4.62 -19.95 5.39
CA ARG A 190 -4.65 -21.25 4.71
C ARG A 190 -3.72 -22.26 5.37
N PHE A 191 -2.51 -21.84 5.77
CA PHE A 191 -1.57 -22.69 6.49
C PHE A 191 -2.11 -23.13 7.85
N VAL A 192 -2.56 -22.19 8.68
CA VAL A 192 -3.09 -22.48 10.02
C VAL A 192 -4.30 -23.42 9.96
N ARG A 193 -5.18 -23.20 8.98
CA ARG A 193 -6.33 -24.07 8.72
C ARG A 193 -5.92 -25.50 8.38
N ARG A 194 -4.92 -25.68 7.53
CA ARG A 194 -4.47 -27.01 7.06
C ARG A 194 -3.69 -27.77 8.13
N GLU A 195 -2.70 -27.13 8.76
CA GLU A 195 -1.80 -27.79 9.71
C GLU A 195 -2.45 -28.06 11.06
N TYR A 196 -3.31 -27.15 11.54
CA TYR A 196 -3.82 -27.21 12.91
C TYR A 196 -5.33 -27.47 13.02
N ASN A 197 -6.03 -27.57 11.87
CA ASN A 197 -7.49 -27.57 11.78
C ASN A 197 -8.13 -26.38 12.50
N LEU A 198 -7.48 -25.21 12.46
CA LEU A 198 -7.89 -24.04 13.22
C LEU A 198 -8.35 -22.91 12.28
N LEU A 199 -9.54 -22.37 12.53
CA LEU A 199 -10.03 -21.17 11.87
C LEU A 199 -9.61 -19.92 12.64
N ILE A 200 -8.92 -19.01 11.97
CA ILE A 200 -8.53 -17.69 12.46
C ILE A 200 -9.03 -16.60 11.50
N GLY A 201 -9.15 -15.37 11.98
CA GLY A 201 -9.53 -14.21 11.16
C GLY A 201 -8.33 -13.38 10.70
N ASP A 202 -8.57 -12.44 9.79
CA ASP A 202 -7.54 -11.61 9.14
C ASP A 202 -6.62 -10.89 10.13
N ARG A 203 -7.20 -10.29 11.18
CA ARG A 203 -6.40 -9.60 12.22
C ARG A 203 -5.41 -10.55 12.90
N THR A 204 -5.84 -11.77 13.20
CA THR A 204 -4.98 -12.77 13.83
C THR A 204 -3.87 -13.20 12.87
N ALA A 205 -4.17 -13.32 11.57
CA ALA A 205 -3.18 -13.64 10.56
C ALA A 205 -2.14 -12.51 10.40
N GLU A 206 -2.58 -11.25 10.39
CA GLU A 206 -1.70 -10.09 10.35
C GLU A 206 -0.82 -9.99 11.62
N ASP A 207 -1.38 -10.28 12.79
CA ASP A 207 -0.62 -10.34 14.05
C ASP A 207 0.47 -11.45 14.00
N ILE A 208 0.17 -12.60 13.38
CA ILE A 208 1.15 -13.67 13.13
C ILE A 208 2.23 -13.16 12.15
N LYS A 209 1.83 -12.57 11.03
CA LYS A 209 2.72 -12.02 10.00
C LYS A 209 3.73 -11.04 10.59
N ILE A 210 3.26 -10.08 11.39
CA ILE A 210 4.11 -9.04 12.00
C ILE A 210 5.08 -9.63 13.04
N LYS A 211 4.64 -10.60 13.86
CA LYS A 211 5.44 -11.08 14.99
C LYS A 211 6.41 -12.20 14.63
N VAL A 212 6.02 -13.09 13.71
CA VAL A 212 6.78 -14.30 13.39
C VAL A 212 6.91 -14.56 11.89
N GLY A 213 6.30 -13.75 11.03
CA GLY A 213 6.49 -13.83 9.58
C GLY A 213 7.94 -13.58 9.20
N THR A 214 8.46 -14.39 8.28
CA THR A 214 9.80 -14.25 7.74
C THR A 214 9.88 -14.85 6.34
N ALA A 215 10.69 -14.22 5.48
CA ALA A 215 11.09 -14.73 4.18
C ALA A 215 12.34 -15.62 4.25
N LEU A 216 13.06 -15.64 5.38
CA LEU A 216 14.24 -16.48 5.58
C LEU A 216 14.31 -17.02 7.01
N VAL A 217 14.46 -18.33 7.16
CA VAL A 217 14.75 -18.92 8.47
C VAL A 217 16.24 -18.81 8.76
N THR A 218 16.59 -18.16 9.86
CA THR A 218 17.95 -17.95 10.34
C THR A 218 18.09 -18.45 11.79
N PRO A 219 19.31 -18.74 12.27
CA PRO A 219 19.52 -19.12 13.68
C PRO A 219 18.93 -18.12 14.69
N GLN A 220 18.84 -16.84 14.31
CA GLN A 220 18.31 -15.76 15.15
C GLN A 220 16.77 -15.74 15.21
N ASN A 221 16.08 -16.26 14.19
CA ASN A 221 14.62 -16.19 14.10
C ASN A 221 13.91 -17.54 14.17
N GLN A 222 14.62 -18.66 14.00
CA GLN A 222 14.05 -20.01 13.96
C GLN A 222 13.22 -20.38 15.20
N HIS A 223 13.50 -19.76 16.35
CA HIS A 223 12.79 -20.02 17.61
C HIS A 223 11.67 -19.01 17.92
N ARG A 224 11.45 -18.00 17.08
CA ARG A 224 10.34 -17.07 17.28
C ARG A 224 9.02 -17.82 17.13
N SER A 225 8.11 -17.56 18.04
CA SER A 225 6.78 -18.17 18.04
C SER A 225 5.73 -17.26 18.67
N ILE A 226 4.47 -17.56 18.38
CA ILE A 226 3.31 -16.84 18.90
C ILE A 226 2.21 -17.86 19.24
N GLU A 227 1.57 -17.70 20.39
CA GLU A 227 0.34 -18.42 20.70
C GLU A 227 -0.87 -17.76 20.06
N VAL A 228 -1.66 -18.56 19.36
CA VAL A 228 -2.82 -18.11 18.58
C VAL A 228 -4.05 -18.88 19.02
N ARG A 229 -5.14 -18.14 19.25
CA ARG A 229 -6.45 -18.70 19.55
C ARG A 229 -7.37 -18.61 18.35
N GLY A 230 -8.05 -19.69 18.05
CA GLY A 230 -9.04 -19.76 16.97
C GLY A 230 -10.15 -20.76 17.28
N ARG A 231 -11.00 -21.03 16.28
CA ARG A 231 -12.06 -22.05 16.38
C ARG A 231 -11.56 -23.34 15.75
N ASP A 232 -11.50 -24.41 16.52
CA ASP A 232 -11.21 -25.74 16.01
C ASP A 232 -12.31 -26.17 15.03
N LEU A 233 -11.92 -26.57 13.83
CA LEU A 233 -12.83 -26.99 12.78
C LEU A 233 -13.39 -28.39 13.01
N LEU A 234 -12.75 -29.21 13.85
CA LEU A 234 -13.23 -30.55 14.18
C LEU A 234 -14.29 -30.50 15.28
N THR A 235 -14.01 -29.76 16.36
CA THR A 235 -14.87 -29.72 17.56
C THR A 235 -15.80 -28.51 17.59
N GLY A 236 -15.51 -27.46 16.83
CA GLY A 236 -16.21 -26.17 16.90
C GLY A 236 -15.84 -25.32 18.12
N LEU A 237 -14.98 -25.81 19.02
CA LEU A 237 -14.61 -25.15 20.26
C LEU A 237 -13.36 -24.26 20.10
N PRO A 238 -13.16 -23.27 20.99
CA PRO A 238 -11.91 -22.50 20.99
C PRO A 238 -10.70 -23.39 21.29
N LYS A 239 -9.64 -23.26 20.48
CA LYS A 239 -8.38 -23.99 20.61
C LYS A 239 -7.20 -23.02 20.49
N ASN A 240 -6.15 -23.27 21.27
CA ASN A 240 -4.88 -22.55 21.20
C ASN A 240 -3.84 -23.40 20.48
N VAL A 241 -3.02 -22.77 19.65
CA VAL A 241 -1.88 -23.42 18.96
C VAL A 241 -0.69 -22.47 18.95
N THR A 242 0.51 -23.03 18.88
CA THR A 242 1.74 -22.25 18.74
C THR A 242 2.17 -22.24 17.28
N ILE A 243 2.31 -21.04 16.71
CA ILE A 243 2.80 -20.83 15.34
C ILE A 243 4.25 -20.34 15.43
N THR A 244 5.13 -20.93 14.62
CA THR A 244 6.57 -20.62 14.59
C THR A 244 6.96 -19.89 13.31
N SER A 245 8.11 -19.22 13.32
CA SER A 245 8.67 -18.61 12.11
C SER A 245 8.93 -19.61 10.99
N GLU A 246 9.31 -20.85 11.30
CA GLU A 246 9.42 -21.91 10.27
C GLU A 246 8.08 -22.25 9.61
N GLY A 247 6.99 -22.29 10.39
CA GLY A 247 5.65 -22.50 9.86
C GLY A 247 5.21 -21.34 8.96
N CYS A 248 5.48 -20.11 9.40
CA CYS A 248 5.20 -18.91 8.61
C CYS A 248 6.04 -18.84 7.33
N PHE A 249 7.32 -19.18 7.37
CA PHE A 249 8.16 -19.26 6.18
C PHE A 249 7.55 -20.17 5.12
N LYS A 250 7.15 -21.39 5.50
CA LYS A 250 6.45 -22.33 4.59
C LYS A 250 5.14 -21.76 4.06
N ALA A 251 4.37 -21.07 4.91
CA ALA A 251 3.11 -20.45 4.50
C ALA A 251 3.31 -19.37 3.44
N LEU A 252 4.40 -18.59 3.53
CA LEU A 252 4.63 -17.40 2.73
C LEU A 252 5.42 -17.63 1.43
N GLN A 253 5.89 -18.86 1.15
CA GLN A 253 6.69 -19.16 -0.04
C GLN A 253 6.01 -18.71 -1.34
N GLU A 254 4.78 -19.17 -1.60
CA GLU A 254 4.03 -18.86 -2.83
C GLU A 254 3.93 -17.34 -3.11
N PRO A 255 3.41 -16.49 -2.18
CA PRO A 255 3.30 -15.07 -2.46
C PRO A 255 4.65 -14.33 -2.50
N ILE A 256 5.69 -14.81 -1.79
CA ILE A 256 7.04 -14.23 -1.87
C ILE A 256 7.69 -14.53 -3.22
N GLU A 257 7.62 -15.79 -3.68
CA GLU A 257 8.13 -16.22 -4.98
C GLU A 257 7.50 -15.40 -6.11
N ALA A 258 6.18 -15.15 -6.04
CA ALA A 258 5.49 -14.31 -7.03
C ALA A 258 6.07 -12.89 -7.12
N ILE A 259 6.48 -12.30 -5.98
CA ILE A 259 7.09 -10.97 -5.96
C ILE A 259 8.51 -11.02 -6.56
N ILE A 260 9.31 -12.02 -6.18
CA ILE A 260 10.67 -12.22 -6.71
C ILE A 260 10.63 -12.42 -8.23
N ASP A 261 9.71 -13.24 -8.73
CA ASP A 261 9.52 -13.47 -10.16
C ASP A 261 9.09 -12.19 -10.88
N GLY A 262 8.25 -11.37 -10.24
CA GLY A 262 7.91 -10.03 -10.73
C GLY A 262 9.12 -9.12 -10.88
N VAL A 263 10.03 -9.13 -9.90
CA VAL A 263 11.26 -8.33 -9.93
C VAL A 263 12.18 -8.82 -11.05
N LYS A 264 12.41 -10.14 -11.15
CA LYS A 264 13.23 -10.75 -12.21
C LYS A 264 12.67 -10.41 -13.59
N LYS A 265 11.35 -10.51 -13.77
CA LYS A 265 10.68 -10.15 -15.04
C LYS A 265 10.90 -8.69 -15.43
N VAL A 266 10.86 -7.75 -14.49
CA VAL A 266 11.14 -6.33 -14.80
C VAL A 266 12.60 -6.14 -15.19
N LEU A 267 13.54 -6.78 -14.48
CA LEU A 267 14.96 -6.75 -14.84
C LEU A 267 15.20 -7.31 -16.26
N GLU A 268 14.53 -8.40 -16.63
CA GLU A 268 14.64 -9.02 -17.97
C GLU A 268 14.21 -8.09 -19.12
N ILE A 269 13.19 -7.27 -18.91
CA ILE A 269 12.68 -6.33 -19.93
C ILE A 269 13.29 -4.93 -19.82
N THR A 270 14.19 -4.70 -18.88
CA THR A 270 14.86 -3.41 -18.69
C THR A 270 15.92 -3.20 -19.78
N PRO A 271 15.99 -2.00 -20.42
CA PRO A 271 17.05 -1.70 -21.36
C PRO A 271 18.46 -1.93 -20.77
N PRO A 272 19.41 -2.49 -21.54
CA PRO A 272 20.73 -2.86 -21.01
C PRO A 272 21.47 -1.71 -20.32
N GLU A 273 21.33 -0.49 -20.82
CA GLU A 273 21.97 0.71 -20.28
C GLU A 273 21.46 1.00 -18.85
N LEU A 274 20.15 0.89 -18.62
CA LEU A 274 19.54 1.11 -17.31
C LEU A 274 19.73 -0.09 -16.38
N ALA A 275 19.81 -1.30 -16.92
CA ALA A 275 20.13 -2.49 -16.14
C ALA A 275 21.55 -2.38 -15.54
N ALA A 276 22.50 -1.84 -16.29
CA ALA A 276 23.85 -1.57 -15.80
C ALA A 276 23.86 -0.54 -14.66
N ASP A 277 23.00 0.47 -14.70
CA ASP A 277 22.84 1.41 -13.59
C ASP A 277 22.28 0.73 -12.33
N ILE A 278 21.28 -0.15 -12.49
CA ILE A 278 20.66 -0.88 -11.37
C ILE A 278 21.66 -1.82 -10.68
N VAL A 279 22.64 -2.37 -11.40
CA VAL A 279 23.74 -3.16 -10.79
C VAL A 279 24.52 -2.33 -9.76
N ASN A 280 24.69 -1.03 -10.01
CA ASN A 280 25.41 -0.13 -9.11
C ASN A 280 24.49 0.49 -8.05
N ASN A 281 23.29 0.91 -8.44
CA ASN A 281 22.34 1.63 -7.58
C ASN A 281 21.55 0.68 -6.66
N GLY A 282 21.40 -0.58 -7.05
CA GLY A 282 20.58 -1.56 -6.37
C GLY A 282 19.08 -1.37 -6.57
N ILE A 283 18.31 -2.09 -5.76
CA ILE A 283 16.85 -2.06 -5.70
C ILE A 283 16.43 -1.33 -4.42
N VAL A 284 15.53 -0.37 -4.55
CA VAL A 284 14.91 0.31 -3.40
C VAL A 284 13.54 -0.30 -3.12
N MET A 285 13.35 -0.83 -1.91
CA MET A 285 12.08 -1.40 -1.46
C MET A 285 11.29 -0.40 -0.62
N THR A 286 9.99 -0.25 -0.89
CA THR A 286 9.06 0.59 -0.12
C THR A 286 7.79 -0.18 0.23
N GLY A 287 6.89 0.46 0.98
CA GLY A 287 5.61 -0.15 1.35
C GLY A 287 5.71 -1.03 2.59
N GLY A 288 4.57 -1.21 3.28
CA GLY A 288 4.54 -1.96 4.54
C GLY A 288 4.85 -3.45 4.41
N GLY A 289 4.61 -4.04 3.24
CA GLY A 289 4.92 -5.45 2.97
C GLY A 289 6.42 -5.71 2.83
N SER A 290 7.22 -4.70 2.48
CA SER A 290 8.69 -4.78 2.43
C SER A 290 9.33 -4.95 3.81
N LEU A 291 8.58 -4.74 4.88
CA LEU A 291 9.04 -4.91 6.26
C LEU A 291 8.98 -6.38 6.75
N LEU A 292 8.61 -7.32 5.88
CA LEU A 292 8.68 -8.74 6.21
C LEU A 292 10.14 -9.14 6.44
N ASP A 293 10.42 -9.76 7.59
CA ASP A 293 11.76 -10.15 8.01
C ASP A 293 12.51 -10.96 6.94
N GLY A 294 13.69 -10.49 6.53
CA GLY A 294 14.57 -11.16 5.57
C GLY A 294 14.12 -11.12 4.10
N LEU A 295 13.09 -10.34 3.74
CA LEU A 295 12.60 -10.27 2.35
C LEU A 295 13.59 -9.53 1.43
N ASP A 296 14.20 -8.46 1.91
CA ASP A 296 15.27 -7.73 1.25
C ASP A 296 16.52 -8.61 1.04
N GLU A 297 16.92 -9.35 2.07
CA GLU A 297 18.01 -10.32 1.98
C GLU A 297 17.73 -11.40 0.95
N LEU A 298 16.52 -11.97 0.96
CA LEU A 298 16.13 -12.99 -0.01
C LEU A 298 16.15 -12.42 -1.43
N LEU A 299 15.57 -11.24 -1.63
CA LEU A 299 15.55 -10.58 -2.93
C LEU A 299 16.96 -10.28 -3.43
N SER A 300 17.85 -9.84 -2.55
CA SER A 300 19.26 -9.59 -2.86
C SER A 300 19.97 -10.86 -3.31
N ARG A 301 19.74 -12.00 -2.64
CA ARG A 301 20.31 -13.31 -3.03
C ARG A 301 19.78 -13.79 -4.37
N GLU A 302 18.48 -13.62 -4.61
CA GLU A 302 17.80 -14.10 -5.82
C GLU A 302 18.10 -13.27 -7.08
N THR A 303 18.42 -11.99 -6.90
CA THR A 303 18.75 -11.07 -8.00
C THR A 303 20.25 -10.81 -8.15
N ASN A 304 21.05 -11.15 -7.13
CA ASN A 304 22.46 -10.79 -7.02
C ASN A 304 22.70 -9.26 -7.13
N LEU A 305 21.77 -8.47 -6.59
CA LEU A 305 21.81 -7.01 -6.56
C LEU A 305 21.79 -6.50 -5.11
N PRO A 306 22.37 -5.32 -4.82
CA PRO A 306 22.12 -4.63 -3.56
C PRO A 306 20.63 -4.33 -3.42
N VAL A 307 20.07 -4.57 -2.25
CA VAL A 307 18.67 -4.27 -1.94
C VAL A 307 18.62 -3.44 -0.66
N HIS A 308 17.85 -2.36 -0.69
CA HIS A 308 17.74 -1.42 0.42
C HIS A 308 16.28 -1.09 0.68
N ILE A 309 15.82 -1.26 1.92
CA ILE A 309 14.50 -0.79 2.34
C ILE A 309 14.59 0.72 2.64
N ALA A 310 13.68 1.51 2.07
CA ALA A 310 13.63 2.93 2.30
C ALA A 310 13.29 3.29 3.75
N ASP A 311 13.83 4.40 4.23
CA ASP A 311 13.49 4.96 5.54
C ASP A 311 11.99 5.27 5.62
N ASP A 312 11.33 4.77 6.68
CA ASP A 312 9.87 4.87 6.87
C ASP A 312 9.10 4.44 5.60
N ALA A 313 9.38 3.21 5.15
CA ALA A 313 8.87 2.61 3.92
C ALA A 313 7.34 2.71 3.77
N ILE A 314 6.59 2.65 4.86
CA ILE A 314 5.12 2.75 4.89
C ILE A 314 4.65 4.12 4.37
N SER A 315 5.40 5.18 4.68
CA SER A 315 4.98 6.55 4.39
C SER A 315 5.54 7.09 3.06
N CYS A 316 6.34 6.31 2.33
CA CYS A 316 6.98 6.73 1.08
C CYS A 316 5.94 7.22 0.05
N VAL A 317 4.94 6.40 -0.27
CA VAL A 317 3.92 6.73 -1.28
C VAL A 317 3.20 8.03 -0.93
N ALA A 318 2.70 8.17 0.30
CA ALA A 318 2.03 9.39 0.74
C ALA A 318 2.93 10.63 0.67
N ARG A 319 4.20 10.51 1.09
CA ARG A 319 5.18 11.61 0.98
C ARG A 319 5.43 12.01 -0.46
N GLY A 320 5.74 11.06 -1.34
CA GLY A 320 6.04 11.37 -2.74
C GLY A 320 4.83 11.87 -3.51
N THR A 321 3.64 11.34 -3.21
CA THR A 321 2.36 11.86 -3.69
C THR A 321 2.19 13.34 -3.31
N GLY A 322 2.49 13.69 -2.06
CA GLY A 322 2.53 15.08 -1.61
C GLY A 322 3.54 15.95 -2.38
N LYS A 323 4.77 15.48 -2.56
CA LYS A 323 5.85 16.18 -3.30
C LYS A 323 5.48 16.41 -4.78
N ALA A 324 4.92 15.42 -5.46
CA ALA A 324 4.48 15.51 -6.85
C ALA A 324 3.50 16.68 -7.09
N LEU A 325 2.58 16.91 -6.15
CA LEU A 325 1.64 18.03 -6.24
C LEU A 325 2.32 19.40 -6.11
N GLU A 326 3.41 19.49 -5.34
CA GLU A 326 4.19 20.71 -5.21
C GLU A 326 4.86 21.08 -6.54
N GLU A 327 5.46 20.10 -7.22
CA GLU A 327 6.10 20.28 -8.53
C GLU A 327 5.10 20.66 -9.62
N MET A 328 3.93 20.00 -9.68
CA MET A 328 2.83 20.38 -10.58
C MET A 328 2.38 21.83 -10.40
N SER A 329 2.45 22.34 -9.17
CA SER A 329 2.01 23.70 -8.83
C SER A 329 3.02 24.75 -9.28
N VAL A 330 4.32 24.44 -9.20
CA VAL A 330 5.39 25.28 -9.74
C VAL A 330 5.30 25.35 -11.26
N LEU A 331 5.03 24.22 -11.92
CA LEU A 331 4.94 24.14 -13.38
C LEU A 331 3.76 24.95 -13.95
N LYS A 332 2.58 24.98 -13.30
CA LYS A 332 1.44 25.79 -13.77
C LYS A 332 1.63 27.30 -13.61
N GLY A 333 2.51 27.75 -12.71
CA GLY A 333 2.87 29.17 -12.56
C GLY A 333 3.73 29.70 -13.72
N THR A 334 4.39 28.79 -14.45
CA THR A 334 5.23 29.08 -15.60
C THR A 334 4.45 28.72 -16.86
N LYS A 335 4.02 29.69 -17.68
CA LYS A 335 3.27 29.43 -18.93
C LYS A 335 4.07 28.55 -19.91
N ARG A 336 4.03 27.22 -19.76
CA ARG A 336 4.39 26.26 -20.81
C ARG A 336 3.19 25.36 -21.07
N ARG A 337 2.53 25.62 -22.20
CA ARG A 337 1.52 24.74 -22.80
C ARG A 337 2.22 23.46 -23.26
N GLY A 338 1.94 22.34 -22.61
CA GLY A 338 2.35 21.02 -23.10
C GLY A 338 2.68 20.03 -22.00
N LEU A 339 1.77 19.76 -21.06
CA LEU A 339 1.91 18.63 -20.14
C LEU A 339 0.54 17.99 -19.91
N LYS A 340 0.19 17.04 -20.79
CA LYS A 340 -0.89 16.07 -20.56
C LYS A 340 -0.37 14.72 -20.07
N ARG A 341 0.96 14.54 -19.99
CA ARG A 341 1.70 13.39 -19.48
C ARG A 341 3.11 13.87 -19.21
N LEU A 342 3.46 14.03 -17.94
CA LEU A 342 4.81 14.26 -17.38
C LEU A 342 4.61 14.56 -15.89
N LEU A 343 3.94 13.62 -15.23
CA LEU A 343 4.45 12.83 -14.13
C LEU A 343 4.09 11.39 -14.52
#